data_AF-A0AAU3VK07-F1
#
_entry.id   AF-A0AAU3VK07-F1
#
_cell.length_a   1.000
_cell.length_b   1.000
_cell.length_c   1.000
_cell.angle_alpha   90.00
_cell.angle_beta   90.00
_cell.angle_gamma   90.00
#
_symmetry.space_group_name_H-M   'P 1'
#
loop_
_entity.id
_entity.type
_entity.pdbx_description
1 polymer ?
#
loop_
_entity_poly.entity_id
_entity_poly.type
_entity_poly.pdbx_seq_one_letter_code
_entity_poly.pdbx_strand_id
1 'polypeptide(L)'
;MNLLTELLRQYDRARAYTDSLWQDLTADEVTWRPHEDSSAIGWHLGHQAHVAHFMVRNLTAAEPSQHHDVQPPDLTARRSSSSAAPAA
;
A
#
# COMPACT_ATOMS: atom_id res chain seq x y z
N MET A 1 16.76 20.36 -10.91
CA MET A 1 15.36 19.87 -10.82
C MET A 1 15.11 19.44 -9.39
N ASN A 2 14.03 19.89 -8.75
CA ASN A 2 13.70 19.55 -7.36
C ASN A 2 13.05 18.16 -7.31
N LEU A 3 13.58 17.23 -6.52
CA LEU A 3 13.06 15.86 -6.36
C LEU A 3 11.58 15.85 -5.97
N LEU A 4 11.16 16.77 -5.09
CA LEU A 4 9.76 16.89 -4.67
C LEU A 4 8.86 17.25 -5.85
N THR A 5 9.29 18.17 -6.71
CA THR A 5 8.53 18.57 -7.90
C THR A 5 8.36 17.40 -8.88
N GLU A 6 9.39 16.59 -9.06
CA GLU A 6 9.29 15.39 -9.92
C GLU A 6 8.34 14.34 -9.30
N LEU A 7 8.41 14.11 -7.99
CA LEU A 7 7.49 13.20 -7.30
C LEU A 7 6.03 13.64 -7.42
N LEU A 8 5.75 14.93 -7.25
CA LEU A 8 4.40 15.47 -7.43
C LEU A 8 3.90 15.31 -8.87
N ARG A 9 4.77 15.56 -9.87
CA ARG A 9 4.44 15.34 -11.28
C ARG A 9 4.12 13.88 -11.59
N GLN A 10 4.87 12.94 -11.02
CA GLN A 10 4.59 11.52 -11.18
C GLN A 10 3.29 11.11 -10.46
N TYR A 11 3.02 11.70 -9.29
CA TYR A 11 1.77 11.48 -8.58
C TYR A 11 0.55 11.97 -9.38
N ASP A 12 0.62 13.17 -9.96
CA ASP A 12 -0.46 13.68 -10.83
C ASP A 12 -0.67 12.78 -12.05
N ARG A 13 0.42 12.27 -12.65
CA ARG A 13 0.33 11.33 -13.77
C ARG A 13 -0.33 10.01 -13.36
N ALA A 14 0.01 9.48 -12.19
CA ALA A 14 -0.59 8.27 -11.66
C ALA A 14 -2.09 8.44 -11.44
N ARG A 15 -2.51 9.58 -10.87
CA ARG A 15 -3.95 9.90 -10.69
C ARG A 15 -4.68 9.98 -12.03
N ALA A 16 -4.15 10.71 -13.00
CA ALA A 16 -4.78 10.83 -14.32
C ALA A 16 -4.88 9.48 -15.05
N TYR A 17 -3.85 8.64 -14.91
CA TYR A 17 -3.88 7.29 -15.47
C TYR A 17 -4.93 6.42 -14.77
N THR A 18 -4.98 6.41 -13.43
CA THR A 18 -6.01 5.68 -12.69
C THR A 18 -7.41 6.16 -13.09
N ASP A 19 -7.65 7.48 -13.16
CA ASP A 19 -8.95 8.02 -13.59
C ASP A 19 -9.35 7.51 -14.98
N SER A 20 -8.41 7.45 -15.92
CA SER A 20 -8.67 6.92 -17.27
C SER A 20 -9.05 5.44 -17.29
N LEU A 21 -8.70 4.66 -16.26
CA LEU A 21 -8.99 3.23 -16.18
C LEU A 21 -10.38 2.91 -15.62
N TRP A 22 -11.00 3.82 -14.85
CA TRP A 22 -12.25 3.53 -14.15
C TRP A 22 -13.43 4.40 -14.58
N GLN A 23 -13.19 5.55 -15.22
CA GLN A 23 -14.22 6.55 -15.54
C GLN A 23 -15.39 6.03 -16.38
N ASP A 24 -15.19 5.00 -17.19
CA ASP A 24 -16.18 4.41 -18.10
C ASP A 24 -16.75 3.08 -17.57
N LEU A 25 -16.32 2.64 -16.38
CA LEU A 25 -16.85 1.45 -15.73
C LEU A 25 -18.22 1.73 -15.12
N THR A 26 -19.13 0.78 -15.32
CA THR A 26 -20.38 0.71 -14.59
C THR A 26 -20.16 0.35 -13.12
N ALA A 27 -21.17 0.57 -12.28
CA ALA A 27 -21.10 0.19 -10.87
C ALA A 27 -20.83 -1.32 -10.68
N ASP A 28 -21.42 -2.17 -11.52
CA ASP A 28 -21.20 -3.62 -11.46
C ASP A 28 -19.75 -3.98 -11.78
N GLU A 29 -19.16 -3.36 -12.81
CA GLU A 29 -17.75 -3.53 -13.16
C GLU A 29 -16.81 -3.03 -12.06
N VAL A 30 -17.13 -1.92 -11.39
CA VAL A 30 -16.37 -1.43 -10.22
C VAL A 30 -16.39 -2.45 -9.08
N THR A 31 -17.48 -3.19 -8.90
CA THR A 31 -17.58 -4.25 -7.88
C THR A 31 -17.06 -5.61 -8.32
N TRP A 32 -16.68 -5.76 -9.59
CA TRP A 32 -16.19 -7.02 -10.14
C TRP A 32 -14.84 -7.43 -9.54
N ARG A 33 -14.65 -8.74 -9.41
CA ARG A 33 -13.40 -9.40 -9.00
C ARG A 33 -13.24 -10.74 -9.73
N PRO A 34 -12.01 -11.16 -10.07
CA PRO A 34 -11.77 -12.40 -10.83
C PRO A 34 -12.00 -13.69 -10.02
N HIS A 35 -11.87 -13.62 -8.69
CA HIS A 35 -12.07 -14.73 -7.76
C HIS A 35 -12.64 -14.20 -6.43
N GLU A 36 -13.25 -15.06 -5.62
CA GLU A 36 -13.82 -14.66 -4.32
C GLU A 36 -12.80 -14.07 -3.34
N ASP A 37 -11.58 -14.59 -3.38
CA ASP A 37 -10.45 -14.12 -2.56
C ASP A 37 -9.73 -12.89 -3.12
N SER A 38 -10.13 -12.41 -4.31
CA SER A 38 -9.55 -11.20 -4.91
C SER A 38 -10.27 -9.95 -4.45
N SER A 39 -9.54 -8.85 -4.30
CA SER A 39 -10.15 -7.55 -4.08
C SER A 39 -10.84 -7.05 -5.35
N ALA A 40 -11.99 -6.40 -5.19
CA ALA A 40 -12.70 -5.77 -6.30
C ALA A 40 -11.95 -4.51 -6.79
N ILE A 41 -12.24 -4.07 -8.02
CA ILE A 41 -11.65 -2.85 -8.60
C ILE A 41 -11.86 -1.65 -7.67
N GLY A 42 -13.07 -1.47 -7.14
CA GLY A 42 -13.40 -0.39 -6.20
C GLY A 42 -12.58 -0.41 -4.91
N TRP A 43 -12.18 -1.59 -4.43
CA TRP A 43 -11.30 -1.69 -3.25
C TRP A 43 -9.91 -1.12 -3.58
N HIS A 44 -9.35 -1.44 -4.75
CA HIS A 44 -8.05 -0.91 -5.16
C HIS A 44 -8.09 0.60 -5.37
N LEU A 45 -9.16 1.14 -5.97
CA LEU A 45 -9.35 2.59 -6.12
C LEU A 45 -9.36 3.30 -4.76
N GLY A 46 -10.14 2.78 -3.80
CA GLY A 46 -10.19 3.31 -2.44
C GLY A 46 -8.85 3.19 -1.71
N HIS A 47 -8.18 2.05 -1.84
CA HIS A 47 -6.88 1.80 -1.20
C HIS A 47 -5.79 2.73 -1.73
N GLN A 48 -5.71 2.94 -3.04
CA GLN A 48 -4.76 3.88 -3.67
C GLN A 48 -4.96 5.31 -3.15
N ALA A 49 -6.20 5.79 -3.10
CA ALA A 49 -6.52 7.11 -2.58
C ALA A 49 -6.14 7.25 -1.09
N HIS A 50 -6.44 6.23 -0.29
CA HIS A 50 -6.09 6.19 1.13
C HIS A 50 -4.57 6.26 1.34
N VAL A 51 -3.79 5.37 0.70
CA VAL A 51 -2.33 5.36 0.82
C VAL A 51 -1.72 6.69 0.36
N ALA A 52 -2.15 7.20 -0.79
CA ALA A 52 -1.63 8.45 -1.33
C ALA A 52 -1.88 9.64 -0.39
N HIS A 53 -3.06 9.72 0.22
CA HIS A 53 -3.37 10.75 1.21
C HIS A 53 -2.36 10.75 2.36
N PHE A 54 -2.09 9.60 2.98
CA PHE A 54 -1.13 9.52 4.09
C PHE A 54 0.31 9.74 3.64
N MET A 55 0.71 9.27 2.46
CA MET A 55 2.06 9.50 1.93
C MET A 55 2.32 11.01 1.69
N VAL A 56 1.37 11.72 1.07
CA VAL A 56 1.50 13.17 0.84
C VAL A 56 1.51 13.92 2.18
N ARG A 57 0.64 13.56 3.13
CA ARG A 57 0.61 14.16 4.47
C ARG A 57 1.95 13.96 5.20
N ASN A 58 2.51 12.76 5.17
CA ASN A 58 3.79 12.43 5.80
C ASN A 58 4.97 13.19 5.15
N LEU A 59 5.02 13.26 3.82
CA LEU A 59 6.09 13.95 3.08
C LEU A 59 6.07 15.46 3.25
N THR A 60 4.89 16.05 3.43
CA THR A 60 4.72 17.49 3.62
C THR A 60 4.82 17.93 5.09
N ALA A 61 5.01 16.97 6.02
CA ALA A 61 4.91 17.19 7.47
C ALA A 61 3.64 17.97 7.88
N ALA A 62 2.57 17.85 7.09
CA ALA A 62 1.34 18.61 7.28
C ALA A 62 0.67 18.26 8.63
N GLU A 63 0.94 17.05 9.15
CA GLU A 63 0.68 16.66 10.54
C GLU A 63 1.73 15.62 11.00
N PRO A 64 1.90 15.37 12.32
CA PRO A 64 2.81 14.34 12.83
C PRO A 64 2.48 12.94 12.26
N SER A 65 3.51 12.20 11.84
CA SER A 65 3.33 10.86 11.27
C SER A 65 2.75 9.90 12.30
N GLN A 66 1.79 9.06 11.90
CA GLN A 66 1.20 8.00 12.74
C GLN A 66 2.09 6.76 12.84
N HIS A 67 3.40 6.88 12.56
CA HIS A 67 4.32 5.76 12.67
C HIS A 67 4.32 5.27 14.13
N HIS A 68 3.60 4.18 14.40
CA HIS A 68 3.77 3.46 15.65
C HIS A 68 5.19 2.88 15.59
N ASP A 69 6.00 3.14 16.61
CA ASP A 69 7.27 2.44 16.80
C ASP A 69 6.99 0.95 17.00
N VAL A 70 6.78 0.22 15.90
CA VAL A 70 6.77 -1.24 15.92
C VAL A 70 8.23 -1.63 15.96
N GLN A 71 8.72 -1.90 17.18
CA GLN A 71 10.00 -2.56 17.35
C GLN A 71 9.97 -3.85 16.52
N PRO A 72 10.91 -4.04 15.58
CA PRO A 72 10.92 -5.25 14.76
C PRO A 72 11.01 -6.48 15.67
N PRO A 73 10.32 -7.59 15.34
CA PRO A 73 10.37 -8.79 16.16
C PRO A 73 11.81 -9.23 16.32
N ASP A 74 12.22 -9.53 17.56
CA ASP A 74 13.56 -10.02 17.86
C ASP A 74 13.76 -11.40 17.20
N LEU A 75 14.39 -11.40 16.04
CA LEU A 75 14.70 -12.60 15.27
C LEU A 75 15.82 -13.44 15.92
N THR A 76 16.50 -12.93 16.96
CA THR A 76 17.59 -13.65 17.62
C THR A 76 17.10 -14.78 18.53
N ALA A 77 15.86 -14.69 19.05
CA ALA A 77 15.28 -15.72 19.90
C ALA A 77 14.94 -17.03 19.15
N ARG A 78 14.74 -16.99 17.83
CA ARG A 78 14.28 -18.18 17.06
C ARG A 78 15.40 -19.16 16.67
N ARG A 79 16.67 -18.82 16.94
CA ARG A 79 17.82 -19.67 16.58
C ARG A 79 18.17 -20.71 17.65
N SER A 80 17.59 -20.62 18.85
CA SER A 80 17.94 -21.50 19.98
C SER A 80 17.10 -22.78 20.08
N SER A 81 16.08 -22.98 19.24
CA SER A 81 15.18 -24.14 19.33
C SER A 81 15.33 -25.17 18.20
N SER A 82 16.35 -25.06 17.34
CA SER A 82 16.61 -26.04 16.27
C SER A 82 17.93 -26.78 16.49
N SER A 83 18.04 -27.47 17.63
CA SER A 83 19.04 -28.52 17.83
C SER A 83 18.47 -29.62 18.73
N ALA A 84 17.57 -30.43 18.17
CA ALA A 84 17.33 -31.78 18.64
C ALA A 84 16.86 -32.63 17.43
N ALA A 85 17.79 -33.37 16.83
CA ALA A 85 17.43 -34.48 15.96
C ALA A 85 17.09 -35.71 16.85
N PRO A 86 16.10 -36.55 16.49
CA PRO A 86 15.84 -37.77 17.23
C PRO A 86 16.89 -38.84 16.85
N ALA A 87 17.41 -39.54 17.86
CA ALA A 87 18.17 -40.77 17.65
C ALA A 87 17.20 -41.90 17.24
N ALA A 88 17.59 -42.66 16.23
CA ALA A 88 16.95 -43.90 15.80
C ALA A 88 17.30 -45.07 16.73
#